data_AF-A0A7J6PJH8-F1
#
_entry.id   AF-A0A7J6PJH8-F1
#
_cell.length_a   1.000
_cell.length_b   1.000
_cell.length_c   1.000
_cell.angle_alpha   90.00
_cell.angle_beta   90.00
_cell.angle_gamma   90.00
#
_symmetry.space_group_name_H-M   'P 1'
#
loop_
_entity.id
_entity.type
_entity.pdbx_description
1 polymer ?
#
loop_
_entity_poly.entity_id
_entity_poly.type
_entity_poly.pdbx_seq_one_letter_code
_entity_poly.pdbx_strand_id
1 'polypeptide(L)'
;MNPPPSSVSYDVTIRLLNVWIRSGLELKVLYTAEASNPREQAINAYIGKVKEHREYEARCKKLREQIKEVENDFETSEDHLKALQSVGQIVGEVLKQLDEERFIVKASSGPRYVVTCKQRLDAAKLTTGTRVALDITTLTIMKAMPREVDPLVFSMLSEDPGYSEVGGLNEQIRAMREVVELPLTNPELFKRGTSADREIQRTLMELLNQLDGFDDLGAVKIIMATNRPDVLDPALLRPGRLDRKIEIPLPNETARVDILKIHASKLAKHGDIDYDALAKLSDGFNGADLRNICTEAGMFAIRAERDYVIEEDFMKAVRKLAESKKLEGQDKGAEEGGDVAPKPRPDLPPDDSLRVGVKRRAKTPCDEPAKDGDAVLVHYTGWLRATADKFDSSRDRKEPFKLSLGQGMVIKGWELGILGMCPGEIRRLTIPSDLGYGEHGSGEKIPGNATLVFDVELISINPEDVEEEDDEDDNDPLFATDDDEEDGEGKTEASASGISRKSLYCGIRVD
;
A
#
# COMPACT_ATOMS: atom_id res chain seq x y z
N MET A 1 20.30 56.15 49.81
CA MET A 1 21.62 56.64 50.29
C MET A 1 22.67 56.25 49.27
N ASN A 2 23.58 57.18 48.96
CA ASN A 2 24.89 57.10 48.29
C ASN A 2 25.24 55.94 47.31
N PRO A 3 25.65 56.26 46.07
CA PRO A 3 26.47 55.42 45.16
C PRO A 3 27.98 55.85 45.24
N PRO A 4 28.89 55.58 44.27
CA PRO A 4 29.17 54.34 43.53
C PRO A 4 30.60 53.72 43.77
N PRO A 5 31.68 53.85 42.92
CA PRO A 5 32.49 52.71 42.43
C PRO A 5 34.01 52.84 42.79
N SER A 6 35.05 52.27 42.13
CA SER A 6 35.23 51.59 40.82
C SER A 6 36.48 50.69 40.72
N SER A 7 36.50 49.86 39.68
CA SER A 7 37.57 49.03 39.08
C SER A 7 38.90 49.72 38.73
N VAL A 8 40.05 49.03 38.91
CA VAL A 8 41.20 48.93 37.96
C VAL A 8 41.96 47.60 38.18
N SER A 9 42.56 47.04 37.11
CA SER A 9 43.70 46.09 37.12
C SER A 9 43.43 44.57 37.30
N TYR A 10 42.90 43.93 36.25
CA TYR A 10 43.02 42.47 36.02
C TYR A 10 43.52 42.13 34.59
N ASP A 11 44.38 42.98 34.01
CA ASP A 11 44.84 42.86 32.61
C ASP A 11 46.38 42.86 32.44
N VAL A 12 47.13 42.72 33.55
CA VAL A 12 48.62 42.77 33.54
C VAL A 12 49.25 41.39 33.81
N THR A 13 48.59 40.53 34.57
CA THR A 13 49.12 39.20 34.95
C THR A 13 49.08 38.16 33.82
N ILE A 14 48.11 38.24 32.90
CA ILE A 14 47.97 37.28 31.78
C ILE A 14 48.92 37.61 30.62
N ARG A 15 49.34 38.88 30.46
CA ARG A 15 50.31 39.28 29.41
C ARG A 15 51.75 38.90 29.72
N LEU A 16 52.15 38.78 30.99
CA LEU A 16 53.51 38.36 31.36
C LEU A 16 53.74 36.85 31.23
N LEU A 17 52.72 36.02 31.49
CA LEU A 17 52.84 34.56 31.36
C LEU A 17 53.09 34.12 29.90
N ASN A 18 52.44 34.80 28.95
CA ASN A 18 52.58 34.52 27.51
C ASN A 18 53.90 35.02 26.89
N VAL A 19 54.66 35.86 27.59
CA VAL A 19 56.03 36.27 27.17
C VAL A 19 57.08 35.29 27.67
N TRP A 20 56.86 34.66 28.84
CA TRP A 20 57.78 33.67 29.40
C TRP A 20 57.79 32.34 28.62
N ILE A 21 56.66 31.95 28.02
CA ILE A 21 56.55 30.75 27.17
C ILE A 21 57.20 30.95 25.77
N ARG A 22 57.45 32.20 25.34
CA ARG A 22 58.00 32.53 24.01
C ARG A 22 59.50 32.82 23.96
N SER A 23 60.19 32.79 25.10
CA SER A 23 61.63 33.09 25.20
C SER A 23 62.39 31.86 25.71
N GLY A 24 62.92 31.04 24.80
CA GLY A 24 63.62 29.80 25.16
C GLY A 24 64.88 30.06 26.00
N LEU A 25 64.97 29.43 27.16
CA LEU A 25 66.21 29.26 27.92
C LEU A 25 66.26 27.86 28.54
N GLU A 26 67.39 27.20 28.38
CA GLU A 26 67.62 25.83 28.84
C GLU A 26 67.59 25.74 30.37
N LEU A 27 66.58 25.06 30.93
CA LEU A 27 66.67 24.51 32.28
C LEU A 27 67.32 23.11 32.21
N LYS A 28 68.64 23.10 31.97
CA LYS A 28 69.50 21.94 32.18
C LYS A 28 69.54 21.58 33.68
N VAL A 29 68.50 20.91 34.17
CA VAL A 29 68.56 20.19 35.43
C VAL A 29 69.37 18.92 35.19
N LEU A 30 70.57 18.89 35.76
CA LEU A 30 71.47 17.75 35.74
C LEU A 30 70.84 16.56 36.47
N TYR A 31 70.37 15.58 35.70
CA TYR A 31 70.31 14.19 36.15
C TYR A 31 71.20 13.38 35.22
N THR A 32 72.47 13.27 35.59
CA THR A 32 73.44 12.40 34.93
C THR A 32 73.04 10.94 35.14
N ALA A 33 73.13 10.15 34.08
CA ALA A 33 72.70 8.76 34.06
C ALA A 33 73.60 7.86 34.93
N GLU A 34 72.98 6.92 35.64
CA GLU A 34 73.48 5.57 35.96
C GLU A 34 72.40 4.85 36.81
N ALA A 35 71.79 3.73 36.42
CA ALA A 35 72.01 2.88 35.25
C ALA A 35 70.68 2.56 34.55
N SER A 36 70.57 2.89 33.25
CA SER A 36 69.49 2.32 32.42
C SER A 36 69.74 0.81 32.33
N ASN A 37 68.82 0.01 32.85
CA ASN A 37 68.99 -1.43 32.88
C ASN A 37 69.13 -1.96 31.43
N PRO A 38 70.08 -2.85 31.08
CA PRO A 38 70.14 -3.42 29.74
C PRO A 38 68.80 -4.07 29.32
N ARG A 39 68.01 -4.53 30.29
CA ARG A 39 66.62 -4.97 30.11
C ARG A 39 65.69 -3.86 29.63
N GLU A 40 65.81 -2.63 30.14
CA GLU A 40 64.98 -1.49 29.72
C GLU A 40 65.32 -1.01 28.32
N GLN A 41 66.62 -0.98 27.97
CA GLN A 41 67.05 -0.68 26.60
C GLN A 41 66.51 -1.72 25.60
N ALA A 42 66.58 -3.01 25.95
CA ALA A 42 66.01 -4.10 25.16
C ALA A 42 64.46 -4.02 25.05
N ILE A 43 63.77 -3.68 26.14
CA ILE A 43 62.32 -3.45 26.15
C ILE A 43 61.95 -2.27 25.24
N ASN A 44 62.67 -1.15 25.30
CA ASN A 44 62.41 0.01 24.44
C ASN A 44 62.65 -0.29 22.96
N ALA A 45 63.69 -1.06 22.63
CA ALA A 45 63.93 -1.55 21.26
C ALA A 45 62.80 -2.49 20.79
N TYR A 46 62.32 -3.38 21.67
CA TYR A 46 61.18 -4.26 21.37
C TYR A 46 59.87 -3.47 21.16
N ILE A 47 59.58 -2.48 22.01
CA ILE A 47 58.42 -1.59 21.87
C ILE A 47 58.49 -0.82 20.54
N GLY A 48 59.67 -0.33 20.15
CA GLY A 48 59.89 0.28 18.83
C GLY A 48 59.51 -0.66 17.68
N LYS A 49 59.99 -1.92 17.72
CA LYS A 49 59.66 -2.94 16.71
C LYS A 49 58.18 -3.35 16.72
N VAL A 50 57.53 -3.40 17.87
CA VAL A 50 56.07 -3.64 17.96
C VAL A 50 55.28 -2.47 17.36
N LYS A 51 55.75 -1.23 17.52
CA LYS A 51 55.12 -0.06 16.88
C LYS A 51 55.26 -0.11 15.35
N GLU A 52 56.47 -0.37 14.84
CA GLU A 52 56.70 -0.59 13.40
C GLU A 52 55.79 -1.70 12.85
N HIS A 53 55.69 -2.85 13.55
CA HIS A 53 54.81 -3.95 13.13
C HIS A 53 53.34 -3.51 13.02
N ARG A 54 52.82 -2.74 13.99
CA ARG A 54 51.45 -2.22 13.93
C ARG A 54 51.22 -1.25 12.76
N GLU A 55 52.22 -0.43 12.43
CA GLU A 55 52.18 0.48 11.28
C GLU A 55 52.18 -0.30 9.95
N TYR A 56 53.01 -1.35 9.83
CA TYR A 56 52.98 -2.27 8.68
C TYR A 56 51.67 -3.06 8.59
N GLU A 57 51.13 -3.55 9.70
CA GLU A 57 49.87 -4.28 9.75
C GLU A 57 48.69 -3.42 9.29
N ALA A 58 48.61 -2.17 9.76
CA ALA A 58 47.62 -1.20 9.30
C ALA A 58 47.77 -0.88 7.79
N ARG A 59 49.00 -0.73 7.29
CA ARG A 59 49.28 -0.52 5.87
C ARG A 59 48.89 -1.73 5.01
N CYS A 60 49.20 -2.94 5.48
CA CYS A 60 48.80 -4.19 4.81
C CYS A 60 47.28 -4.38 4.81
N LYS A 61 46.58 -4.01 5.89
CA LYS A 61 45.11 -4.01 5.92
C LYS A 61 44.53 -3.06 4.87
N LYS A 62 45.01 -1.80 4.82
CA LYS A 62 44.56 -0.82 3.83
C LYS A 62 44.84 -1.26 2.39
N LEU A 63 46.02 -1.82 2.11
CA LEU A 63 46.35 -2.33 0.78
C LEU A 63 45.47 -3.52 0.37
N ARG A 64 45.12 -4.43 1.30
CA ARG A 64 44.19 -5.54 1.02
C ARG A 64 42.77 -5.06 0.73
N GLU A 65 42.32 -4.03 1.46
CA GLU A 65 41.02 -3.40 1.24
C GLU A 65 40.95 -2.73 -0.14
N GLN A 66 41.99 -1.99 -0.54
CA GLN A 66 42.13 -1.40 -1.88
C GLN A 66 42.21 -2.46 -3.00
N ILE A 67 42.89 -3.59 -2.77
CA ILE A 67 42.91 -4.69 -3.75
C ILE A 67 41.50 -5.27 -3.94
N LYS A 68 40.76 -5.48 -2.85
CA LYS A 68 39.39 -6.01 -2.91
C LYS A 68 38.42 -5.04 -3.61
N GLU A 69 38.57 -3.74 -3.39
CA GLU A 69 37.82 -2.69 -4.10
C GLU A 69 38.07 -2.77 -5.61
N VAL A 70 39.34 -2.76 -6.02
CA VAL A 70 39.74 -2.86 -7.45
C VAL A 70 39.36 -4.21 -8.08
N GLU A 71 39.34 -5.30 -7.32
CA GLU A 71 38.92 -6.63 -7.80
C GLU A 71 37.41 -6.68 -8.10
N ASN A 72 36.57 -6.09 -7.23
CA ASN A 72 35.13 -5.92 -7.48
C ASN A 72 34.87 -4.99 -8.68
N ASP A 73 35.60 -3.87 -8.77
CA ASP A 73 35.48 -2.92 -9.89
C ASP A 73 35.90 -3.55 -11.22
N PHE A 74 36.90 -4.44 -11.20
CA PHE A 74 37.32 -5.22 -12.35
C PHE A 74 36.25 -6.23 -12.77
N GLU A 75 35.71 -7.03 -11.83
CA GLU A 75 34.67 -8.03 -12.11
C GLU A 75 33.42 -7.38 -12.73
N THR A 76 32.93 -6.28 -12.13
CA THR A 76 31.79 -5.52 -12.66
C THR A 76 32.08 -4.90 -14.03
N SER A 77 33.28 -4.37 -14.25
CA SER A 77 33.70 -3.83 -15.56
C SER A 77 33.80 -4.92 -16.64
N GLU A 78 34.33 -6.10 -16.29
CA GLU A 78 34.43 -7.25 -17.20
C GLU A 78 33.03 -7.74 -17.59
N ASP A 79 32.09 -7.80 -16.65
CA ASP A 79 30.71 -8.20 -16.90
C ASP A 79 29.92 -7.17 -17.73
N HIS A 80 30.15 -5.87 -17.53
CA HIS A 80 29.63 -4.84 -18.43
C HIS A 80 30.15 -5.00 -19.88
N LEU A 81 31.43 -5.33 -20.06
CA LEU A 81 32.00 -5.61 -21.38
C LEU A 81 31.43 -6.89 -22.01
N LYS A 82 31.21 -7.96 -21.24
CA LYS A 82 30.53 -9.18 -21.71
C LYS A 82 29.09 -8.90 -22.12
N ALA A 83 28.37 -8.07 -21.36
CA ALA A 83 27.00 -7.66 -21.70
C ALA A 83 26.94 -6.92 -23.04
N LEU A 84 27.87 -5.98 -23.29
CA LEU A 84 27.97 -5.26 -24.57
C LEU A 84 28.31 -6.16 -25.77
N GLN A 85 29.07 -7.24 -25.55
CA GLN A 85 29.35 -8.24 -26.59
C GLN A 85 28.16 -9.17 -26.87
N SER A 86 27.18 -9.23 -25.97
CA SER A 86 26.00 -10.08 -26.16
C SER A 86 25.02 -9.42 -27.14
N VAL A 87 24.75 -10.09 -28.26
CA VAL A 87 23.69 -9.68 -29.19
C VAL A 87 22.32 -10.10 -28.65
N GLY A 88 21.34 -9.22 -28.81
CA GLY A 88 19.95 -9.52 -28.47
C GLY A 88 19.40 -10.73 -29.23
N GLN A 89 18.33 -11.32 -28.70
CA GLN A 89 17.64 -12.46 -29.33
C GLN A 89 16.16 -12.12 -29.49
N ILE A 90 15.58 -12.47 -30.65
CA ILE A 90 14.16 -12.25 -30.92
C ILE A 90 13.37 -13.33 -30.19
N VAL A 91 12.43 -12.92 -29.34
CA VAL A 91 11.52 -13.86 -28.67
C VAL A 91 10.42 -14.27 -29.65
N GLY A 92 10.09 -15.56 -29.66
CA GLY A 92 8.97 -16.08 -30.45
C GLY A 92 8.30 -17.29 -29.80
N GLU A 93 7.22 -17.74 -30.43
CA GLU A 93 6.41 -18.89 -30.02
C GLU A 93 6.33 -19.91 -31.15
N VAL A 94 6.61 -21.18 -30.84
CA VAL A 94 6.49 -22.30 -31.79
C VAL A 94 5.01 -22.58 -32.06
N LEU A 95 4.52 -22.25 -33.26
CA LEU A 95 3.14 -22.53 -33.67
C LEU A 95 2.97 -23.99 -34.10
N LYS A 96 3.89 -24.51 -34.91
CA LYS A 96 3.81 -25.85 -35.48
C LYS A 96 5.19 -26.36 -35.91
N GLN A 97 5.48 -27.62 -35.63
CA GLN A 97 6.59 -28.33 -36.26
C GLN A 97 6.22 -28.69 -37.70
N LEU A 98 7.10 -28.39 -38.67
CA LEU A 98 6.92 -28.77 -40.07
C LEU A 98 7.66 -30.06 -40.38
N ASP A 99 8.94 -30.12 -39.99
CA ASP A 99 9.84 -31.26 -40.14
C ASP A 99 10.66 -31.45 -38.84
N GLU A 100 11.54 -32.46 -38.79
CA GLU A 100 12.46 -32.66 -37.65
C GLU A 100 13.39 -31.45 -37.42
N GLU A 101 13.84 -30.78 -38.49
CA GLU A 101 14.74 -29.63 -38.41
C GLU A 101 14.04 -28.27 -38.48
N ARG A 102 12.79 -28.19 -39.00
CA ARG A 102 12.12 -26.93 -39.36
C ARG A 102 10.82 -26.70 -38.58
N PHE A 103 10.71 -25.52 -37.99
CA PHE A 103 9.59 -25.10 -37.14
C PHE A 103 9.00 -23.78 -37.65
N ILE A 104 7.69 -23.61 -37.51
CA ILE A 104 7.02 -22.32 -37.75
C ILE A 104 6.97 -21.58 -36.41
N VAL A 105 7.67 -20.45 -36.32
CA VAL A 105 7.70 -19.60 -35.13
C VAL A 105 7.07 -18.25 -35.45
N LYS A 106 6.16 -17.80 -34.59
CA LYS A 106 5.65 -16.42 -34.58
C LYS A 106 6.58 -15.58 -33.73
N ALA A 107 7.21 -14.56 -34.31
CA ALA A 107 8.01 -13.60 -33.54
C ALA A 107 7.08 -12.70 -32.69
N SER A 108 7.60 -12.17 -31.57
CA SER A 108 6.89 -11.17 -30.75
C SER A 108 6.50 -9.92 -31.54
N SER A 109 7.28 -9.56 -32.57
CA SER A 109 6.99 -8.48 -33.52
C SER A 109 5.81 -8.75 -34.47
N GLY A 110 5.22 -9.96 -34.44
CA GLY A 110 4.06 -10.34 -35.26
C GLY A 110 4.30 -11.29 -36.45
N PRO A 111 5.36 -11.18 -37.27
CA PRO A 111 5.54 -12.03 -38.44
C PRO A 111 5.84 -13.49 -38.07
N ARG A 112 5.55 -14.38 -39.02
CA ARG A 112 5.79 -15.83 -38.89
C ARG A 112 6.97 -16.22 -39.77
N TYR A 113 7.96 -16.86 -39.16
CA TYR A 113 9.15 -17.36 -39.83
C TYR A 113 9.18 -18.88 -39.84
N VAL A 114 9.72 -19.46 -40.91
CA VAL A 114 10.15 -20.87 -40.92
C VAL A 114 11.60 -20.87 -40.47
N VAL A 115 11.84 -21.40 -39.27
CA VAL A 115 13.13 -21.34 -38.58
C VAL A 115 13.72 -22.74 -38.43
N THR A 116 15.03 -22.83 -38.49
CA THR A 116 15.75 -24.10 -38.28
C THR A 116 16.14 -24.26 -36.81
N CYS A 117 15.98 -25.47 -36.27
CA CYS A 117 16.44 -25.80 -34.92
C CYS A 117 17.95 -26.10 -34.91
N LYS A 118 18.67 -25.57 -33.92
CA LYS A 118 20.09 -25.90 -33.72
C LYS A 118 20.22 -27.32 -33.19
N GLN A 119 21.07 -28.16 -33.80
CA GLN A 119 21.25 -29.59 -33.48
C GLN A 119 21.61 -29.91 -32.01
N ARG A 120 21.98 -28.91 -31.20
CA ARG A 120 22.25 -29.06 -29.76
C ARG A 120 20.98 -29.02 -28.89
N LEU A 121 19.83 -28.66 -29.45
CA LEU A 121 18.56 -28.52 -28.74
C LEU A 121 17.63 -29.70 -29.04
N ASP A 122 17.03 -30.29 -28.00
CA ASP A 122 16.11 -31.42 -28.16
C ASP A 122 14.81 -30.98 -28.85
N ALA A 123 14.64 -31.34 -30.13
CA ALA A 123 13.42 -31.08 -30.90
C ALA A 123 12.14 -31.58 -30.18
N ALA A 124 12.22 -32.68 -29.42
CA ALA A 124 11.10 -33.22 -28.65
C ALA A 124 10.57 -32.29 -27.54
N LYS A 125 11.35 -31.28 -27.10
CA LYS A 125 10.91 -30.28 -26.13
C LYS A 125 10.23 -29.07 -26.80
N LEU A 126 10.33 -28.93 -28.12
CA LEU A 126 9.72 -27.85 -28.89
C LEU A 126 8.28 -28.21 -29.30
N THR A 127 7.41 -28.35 -28.31
CA THR A 127 5.97 -28.53 -28.55
C THR A 127 5.31 -27.21 -28.97
N THR A 128 4.13 -27.30 -29.59
CA THR A 128 3.32 -26.14 -29.95
C THR A 128 2.96 -25.29 -28.71
N GLY A 129 3.21 -23.99 -28.78
CA GLY A 129 3.10 -23.07 -27.63
C GLY A 129 4.38 -22.95 -26.80
N THR A 130 5.49 -23.57 -27.19
CA THR A 130 6.78 -23.37 -26.51
C THR A 130 7.39 -22.03 -26.91
N ARG A 131 7.74 -21.21 -25.91
CA ARG A 131 8.48 -19.95 -26.10
C ARG A 131 9.93 -20.26 -26.46
N VAL A 132 10.48 -19.57 -27.45
CA VAL A 132 11.84 -19.78 -27.96
C VAL A 132 12.56 -18.46 -28.18
N ALA A 133 13.88 -18.49 -28.04
CA ALA A 133 14.77 -17.40 -28.41
C ALA A 133 15.38 -17.70 -29.79
N LEU A 134 15.20 -16.78 -30.72
CA LEU A 134 15.77 -16.79 -32.07
C LEU A 134 16.98 -15.86 -32.14
N ASP A 135 18.01 -16.25 -32.89
CA ASP A 135 19.05 -15.31 -33.30
C ASP A 135 18.48 -14.28 -34.29
N ILE A 136 18.83 -12.99 -34.12
CA ILE A 136 18.41 -11.90 -35.00
C ILE A 136 18.94 -12.11 -36.43
N THR A 137 20.18 -12.62 -36.58
CA THR A 137 20.85 -12.64 -37.90
C THR A 137 20.47 -13.85 -38.75
N THR A 138 20.38 -15.04 -38.14
CA THR A 138 20.11 -16.30 -38.85
C THR A 138 18.67 -16.78 -38.72
N LEU A 139 17.86 -16.18 -37.83
CA LEU A 139 16.52 -16.65 -37.47
C LEU A 139 16.50 -18.15 -37.11
N THR A 140 17.52 -18.63 -36.39
CA THR A 140 17.61 -20.02 -35.89
C THR A 140 17.20 -20.10 -34.42
N ILE A 141 16.59 -21.22 -34.01
CA ILE A 141 16.23 -21.45 -32.61
C ILE A 141 17.50 -21.72 -31.81
N MET A 142 17.84 -20.79 -30.93
CA MET A 142 19.03 -20.86 -30.07
C MET A 142 18.74 -21.59 -28.76
N LYS A 143 17.59 -21.32 -28.12
CA LYS A 143 17.21 -21.88 -26.82
C LYS A 143 15.69 -21.89 -26.64
N ALA A 144 15.16 -22.91 -25.96
CA ALA A 144 13.80 -22.88 -25.42
C ALA A 144 13.74 -22.01 -24.15
N MET A 145 12.80 -21.08 -24.11
CA MET A 145 12.57 -20.17 -22.99
C MET A 145 11.47 -20.74 -22.07
N PRO A 146 11.55 -20.53 -20.75
CA PRO A 146 10.41 -20.76 -19.85
C PRO A 146 9.17 -19.98 -20.31
N ARG A 147 8.00 -20.41 -19.86
CA ARG A 147 6.76 -19.66 -20.04
C ARG A 147 6.89 -18.30 -19.35
N GLU A 148 6.36 -17.27 -19.99
CA GLU A 148 6.20 -15.96 -19.35
C GLU A 148 5.12 -16.07 -18.27
N VAL A 149 5.34 -15.41 -17.15
CA VAL A 149 4.36 -15.20 -16.10
C VAL A 149 4.19 -13.69 -15.99
N ASP A 150 2.96 -13.20 -16.04
CA ASP A 150 2.72 -11.76 -15.99
C ASP A 150 3.29 -11.14 -14.71
N PRO A 151 3.87 -9.93 -14.76
CA PRO A 151 4.43 -9.27 -13.57
C PRO A 151 3.41 -9.11 -12.42
N LEU A 152 2.12 -9.00 -12.76
CA LEU A 152 1.02 -8.98 -11.80
C LEU A 152 0.90 -10.31 -11.04
N VAL A 153 1.01 -11.45 -11.73
CA VAL A 153 0.97 -12.79 -11.12
C VAL A 153 2.25 -13.06 -10.33
N PHE A 154 3.41 -12.56 -10.79
CA PHE A 154 4.63 -12.63 -10.00
C PHE A 154 4.53 -11.81 -8.69
N SER A 155 3.89 -10.64 -8.75
CA SER A 155 3.58 -9.81 -7.56
C SER A 155 2.56 -10.45 -6.59
N MET A 156 1.84 -11.50 -7.00
CA MET A 156 0.94 -12.27 -6.13
C MET A 156 1.67 -13.36 -5.32
N LEU A 157 2.97 -13.58 -5.55
CA LEU A 157 3.78 -14.50 -4.76
C LEU A 157 4.19 -13.84 -3.44
N SER A 158 3.43 -14.11 -2.37
CA SER A 158 3.76 -13.71 -1.00
C SER A 158 4.65 -14.75 -0.30
N GLU A 159 5.52 -14.28 0.60
CA GLU A 159 6.15 -15.14 1.62
C GLU A 159 5.20 -15.30 2.82
N ASP A 160 4.96 -16.53 3.25
CA ASP A 160 3.94 -16.83 4.27
C ASP A 160 4.43 -16.63 5.71
N PRO A 161 3.63 -16.01 6.60
CA PRO A 161 3.89 -15.99 8.03
C PRO A 161 3.65 -17.38 8.66
N GLY A 162 4.44 -17.72 9.69
CA GLY A 162 4.32 -19.00 10.37
C GLY A 162 3.06 -19.12 11.24
N TYR A 163 2.48 -20.33 11.32
CA TYR A 163 1.29 -20.64 12.11
C TYR A 163 1.35 -20.20 13.59
N SER A 164 2.55 -20.07 14.17
CA SER A 164 2.77 -19.61 15.54
C SER A 164 2.28 -18.19 15.85
N GLU A 165 1.99 -17.37 14.82
CA GLU A 165 1.42 -16.02 15.02
C GLU A 165 -0.11 -16.02 15.17
N VAL A 166 -0.80 -17.15 14.97
CA VAL A 166 -2.27 -17.24 15.03
C VAL A 166 -2.73 -17.86 16.36
N GLY A 167 -3.29 -17.05 17.25
CA GLY A 167 -3.84 -17.49 18.54
C GLY A 167 -5.29 -17.98 18.45
N GLY A 168 -5.66 -18.95 19.29
CA GLY A 168 -7.06 -19.33 19.56
C GLY A 168 -7.81 -20.13 18.49
N LEU A 169 -7.45 -20.03 17.20
CA LEU A 169 -8.17 -20.64 16.07
C LEU A 169 -7.67 -22.06 15.68
N ASN A 170 -7.27 -22.85 16.67
CA ASN A 170 -6.65 -24.17 16.44
C ASN A 170 -7.54 -25.16 15.69
N GLU A 171 -8.87 -25.10 15.89
CA GLU A 171 -9.83 -25.96 15.20
C GLU A 171 -9.96 -25.59 13.71
N GLN A 172 -10.05 -24.29 13.40
CA GLN A 172 -10.12 -23.75 12.05
C GLN A 172 -8.81 -24.03 11.28
N ILE A 173 -7.65 -23.83 11.92
CA ILE A 173 -6.34 -24.18 11.35
C ILE A 173 -6.31 -25.67 11.00
N ARG A 174 -6.73 -26.55 11.91
CA ARG A 174 -6.78 -28.00 11.66
C ARG A 174 -7.70 -28.34 10.49
N ALA A 175 -8.92 -27.78 10.45
CA ALA A 175 -9.87 -28.01 9.37
C ALA A 175 -9.31 -27.57 8.00
N MET A 176 -8.61 -26.44 7.95
CA MET A 176 -7.94 -25.96 6.74
C MET A 176 -6.79 -26.89 6.30
N ARG A 177 -5.97 -27.37 7.24
CA ARG A 177 -4.87 -28.31 6.97
C ARG A 177 -5.36 -29.67 6.46
N GLU A 178 -6.48 -30.18 6.98
CA GLU A 178 -7.10 -31.43 6.51
C GLU A 178 -7.62 -31.32 5.06
N VAL A 179 -7.91 -30.10 4.57
CA VAL A 179 -8.39 -29.83 3.20
C VAL A 179 -7.26 -29.47 2.23
N VAL A 180 -6.25 -28.72 2.68
CA VAL A 180 -5.19 -28.18 1.81
C VAL A 180 -3.90 -29.00 1.92
N GLU A 181 -3.35 -29.18 3.12
CA GLU A 181 -2.08 -29.90 3.31
C GLU A 181 -2.21 -31.41 3.11
N LEU A 182 -3.28 -32.02 3.62
CA LEU A 182 -3.40 -33.48 3.65
C LEU A 182 -3.48 -34.11 2.24
N PRO A 183 -4.22 -33.56 1.25
CA PRO A 183 -4.21 -34.08 -0.12
C PRO A 183 -2.88 -33.87 -0.86
N LEU A 184 -2.15 -32.79 -0.55
CA LEU A 184 -0.86 -32.47 -1.16
C LEU A 184 0.27 -33.35 -0.60
N THR A 185 0.26 -33.60 0.71
CA THR A 185 1.29 -34.42 1.39
C THR A 185 1.05 -35.92 1.24
N ASN A 186 -0.21 -36.37 1.34
CA ASN A 186 -0.56 -37.79 1.38
C ASN A 186 -1.72 -38.13 0.42
N PRO A 187 -1.57 -37.96 -0.90
CA PRO A 187 -2.62 -38.21 -1.89
C PRO A 187 -3.13 -39.67 -1.88
N GLU A 188 -2.29 -40.63 -1.48
CA GLU A 188 -2.63 -42.05 -1.39
C GLU A 188 -3.72 -42.36 -0.35
N LEU A 189 -3.88 -41.54 0.70
CA LEU A 189 -4.94 -41.73 1.69
C LEU A 189 -6.33 -41.50 1.07
N PHE A 190 -6.47 -40.47 0.24
CA PHE A 190 -7.71 -40.16 -0.48
C PHE A 190 -7.98 -41.15 -1.60
N LYS A 191 -6.94 -41.62 -2.31
CA LYS A 191 -7.05 -42.73 -3.27
C LYS A 191 -7.48 -44.06 -2.65
N ARG A 192 -7.48 -44.20 -1.31
CA ARG A 192 -7.86 -45.42 -0.58
C ARG A 192 -9.24 -45.37 0.09
N GLY A 193 -10.00 -44.27 -0.06
CA GLY A 193 -11.37 -44.12 0.48
C GLY A 193 -12.36 -45.20 -0.01
N THR A 194 -13.35 -45.53 0.81
CA THR A 194 -14.27 -46.68 0.70
C THR A 194 -14.93 -46.87 -0.67
N SER A 195 -14.92 -48.11 -1.19
CA SER A 195 -15.47 -48.43 -2.53
C SER A 195 -16.98 -48.19 -2.69
N ALA A 196 -17.76 -48.14 -1.60
CA ALA A 196 -19.22 -48.00 -1.66
C ALA A 196 -19.67 -46.57 -2.02
N ASP A 197 -19.04 -45.54 -1.43
CA ASP A 197 -19.37 -44.14 -1.74
C ASP A 197 -18.85 -43.74 -3.13
N ARG A 198 -17.82 -44.42 -3.65
CA ARG A 198 -17.23 -44.12 -4.97
C ARG A 198 -18.22 -44.26 -6.12
N GLU A 199 -19.22 -45.13 -6.09
CA GLU A 199 -20.18 -45.25 -7.20
C GLU A 199 -21.24 -44.14 -7.15
N ILE A 200 -21.76 -43.83 -5.96
CA ILE A 200 -22.76 -42.77 -5.78
C ILE A 200 -22.11 -41.39 -6.02
N GLN A 201 -20.92 -41.15 -5.47
CA GLN A 201 -20.20 -39.92 -5.73
C GLN A 201 -19.70 -39.84 -7.18
N ARG A 202 -19.24 -40.92 -7.82
CA ARG A 202 -18.86 -40.88 -9.24
C ARG A 202 -20.04 -40.54 -10.12
N THR A 203 -21.18 -41.22 -9.97
CA THR A 203 -22.37 -40.92 -10.80
C THR A 203 -22.90 -39.50 -10.59
N LEU A 204 -22.88 -38.98 -9.36
CA LEU A 204 -23.26 -37.59 -9.07
C LEU A 204 -22.24 -36.57 -9.62
N MET A 205 -20.94 -36.79 -9.42
CA MET A 205 -19.88 -35.90 -9.88
C MET A 205 -19.68 -35.97 -11.41
N GLU A 206 -19.92 -37.11 -12.04
CA GLU A 206 -19.85 -37.27 -13.49
C GLU A 206 -21.01 -36.53 -14.19
N LEU A 207 -22.20 -36.52 -13.57
CA LEU A 207 -23.36 -35.75 -14.04
C LEU A 207 -23.20 -34.25 -13.78
N LEU A 208 -22.54 -33.85 -12.68
CA LEU A 208 -22.20 -32.45 -12.40
C LEU A 208 -21.04 -31.93 -13.28
N ASN A 209 -19.96 -32.69 -13.48
CA ASN A 209 -18.85 -32.34 -14.36
C ASN A 209 -19.29 -32.24 -15.84
N GLN A 210 -20.24 -33.08 -16.28
CA GLN A 210 -20.86 -32.95 -17.61
C GLN A 210 -21.71 -31.68 -17.75
N LEU A 211 -22.15 -31.07 -16.66
CA LEU A 211 -22.91 -29.81 -16.66
C LEU A 211 -22.04 -28.57 -16.45
N ASP A 212 -20.91 -28.66 -15.74
CA ASP A 212 -20.04 -27.50 -15.42
C ASP A 212 -18.85 -27.32 -16.38
N GLY A 213 -18.30 -28.40 -16.95
CA GLY A 213 -17.36 -28.36 -18.06
C GLY A 213 -15.89 -27.99 -17.74
N PHE A 214 -15.00 -28.59 -18.53
CA PHE A 214 -13.53 -28.42 -18.57
C PHE A 214 -12.70 -28.92 -17.36
N ASP A 215 -11.41 -29.10 -17.66
CA ASP A 215 -10.46 -29.99 -16.96
C ASP A 215 -10.40 -29.84 -15.44
N ASP A 216 -10.38 -30.97 -14.73
CA ASP A 216 -10.22 -31.03 -13.27
C ASP A 216 -8.94 -30.30 -12.83
N LEU A 217 -9.09 -29.28 -11.97
CA LEU A 217 -8.01 -28.54 -11.30
C LEU A 217 -7.26 -29.44 -10.29
N GLY A 218 -6.44 -30.38 -10.80
CA GLY A 218 -5.91 -31.50 -10.03
C GLY A 218 -5.17 -31.11 -8.74
N ALA A 219 -4.00 -30.49 -8.89
CA ALA A 219 -3.16 -30.09 -7.75
C ALA A 219 -3.46 -28.68 -7.21
N VAL A 220 -4.21 -27.86 -7.95
CA VAL A 220 -4.57 -26.50 -7.52
C VAL A 220 -5.66 -26.58 -6.44
N LYS A 221 -5.53 -25.77 -5.40
CA LYS A 221 -6.53 -25.59 -4.35
C LYS A 221 -6.83 -24.10 -4.23
N ILE A 222 -8.10 -23.76 -4.10
CA ILE A 222 -8.57 -22.37 -4.07
C ILE A 222 -9.08 -22.11 -2.65
N ILE A 223 -8.59 -21.04 -2.03
CA ILE A 223 -9.06 -20.55 -0.74
C ILE A 223 -9.73 -19.20 -1.00
N MET A 224 -10.93 -19.02 -0.47
CA MET A 224 -11.69 -17.78 -0.55
C MET A 224 -12.03 -17.30 0.85
N ALA A 225 -12.01 -15.99 1.07
CA ALA A 225 -12.43 -15.37 2.32
C ALA A 225 -13.46 -14.28 2.04
N THR A 226 -14.55 -14.27 2.80
CA THR A 226 -15.54 -13.19 2.81
C THR A 226 -15.99 -12.93 4.24
N ASN A 227 -16.28 -11.67 4.56
CA ASN A 227 -16.95 -11.29 5.80
C ASN A 227 -18.49 -11.29 5.64
N ARG A 228 -18.99 -11.46 4.41
CA ARG A 228 -20.40 -11.40 4.02
C ARG A 228 -20.75 -12.57 3.10
N PRO A 229 -21.12 -13.74 3.67
CA PRO A 229 -21.54 -14.90 2.88
C PRO A 229 -22.95 -14.75 2.31
N ASP A 230 -23.74 -13.80 2.82
CA ASP A 230 -25.08 -13.41 2.38
C ASP A 230 -25.12 -12.81 0.96
N VAL A 231 -24.03 -12.15 0.54
CA VAL A 231 -23.91 -11.50 -0.78
C VAL A 231 -23.39 -12.46 -1.86
N LEU A 232 -22.93 -13.65 -1.49
CA LEU A 232 -22.39 -14.62 -2.45
C LEU A 232 -23.49 -15.31 -3.25
N ASP A 233 -23.24 -15.49 -4.55
CA ASP A 233 -24.10 -16.28 -5.42
C ASP A 233 -24.25 -17.73 -4.88
N PRO A 234 -25.49 -18.20 -4.60
CA PRO A 234 -25.75 -19.58 -4.19
C PRO A 234 -25.21 -20.64 -5.15
N ALA A 235 -24.96 -20.32 -6.42
CA ALA A 235 -24.31 -21.20 -7.37
C ALA A 235 -22.84 -21.51 -7.02
N LEU A 236 -22.12 -20.60 -6.36
CA LEU A 236 -20.76 -20.86 -5.84
C LEU A 236 -20.77 -21.73 -4.58
N LEU A 237 -21.83 -21.60 -3.77
CA LEU A 237 -22.02 -22.36 -2.52
C LEU A 237 -22.47 -23.81 -2.73
N ARG A 238 -22.60 -24.26 -3.99
CA ARG A 238 -22.97 -25.63 -4.33
C ARG A 238 -21.81 -26.60 -4.05
N PRO A 239 -22.06 -27.80 -3.47
CA PRO A 239 -21.06 -28.85 -3.35
C PRO A 239 -20.42 -29.20 -4.71
N GLY A 240 -19.12 -29.45 -4.72
CA GLY A 240 -18.30 -29.59 -5.93
C GLY A 240 -17.55 -28.32 -6.33
N ARG A 241 -17.97 -27.13 -5.86
CA ARG A 241 -17.28 -25.86 -6.07
C ARG A 241 -16.63 -25.32 -4.78
N LEU A 242 -17.42 -25.16 -3.72
CA LEU A 242 -16.96 -24.76 -2.38
C LEU A 242 -17.36 -25.79 -1.33
N ASP A 243 -16.58 -26.87 -1.23
CA ASP A 243 -16.91 -28.04 -0.40
C ASP A 243 -16.86 -27.79 1.12
N ARG A 244 -15.96 -26.90 1.57
CA ARG A 244 -15.70 -26.67 3.00
C ARG A 244 -15.83 -25.20 3.35
N LYS A 245 -16.86 -24.92 4.15
CA LYS A 245 -17.13 -23.61 4.75
C LYS A 245 -16.59 -23.64 6.18
N ILE A 246 -15.54 -22.85 6.43
CA ILE A 246 -14.95 -22.69 7.77
C ILE A 246 -15.39 -21.33 8.29
N GLU A 247 -16.23 -21.34 9.32
CA GLU A 247 -16.63 -20.11 10.01
C GLU A 247 -15.58 -19.73 11.06
N ILE A 248 -15.24 -18.44 11.11
CA ILE A 248 -14.28 -17.88 12.07
C ILE A 248 -15.10 -17.09 13.10
N PRO A 249 -15.40 -17.66 14.29
CA PRO A 249 -16.16 -16.98 15.32
C PRO A 249 -15.33 -15.89 16.01
N LEU A 250 -16.00 -15.03 16.79
CA LEU A 250 -15.30 -14.10 17.68
C LEU A 250 -14.46 -14.85 18.74
N PRO A 251 -13.30 -14.32 19.16
CA PRO A 251 -12.43 -15.00 20.12
C PRO A 251 -13.06 -15.23 21.51
N ASN A 252 -13.09 -16.50 21.93
CA ASN A 252 -13.35 -16.92 23.31
C ASN A 252 -12.34 -16.32 24.30
N GLU A 253 -12.66 -16.29 25.60
CA GLU A 253 -11.78 -15.72 26.65
C GLU A 253 -10.35 -16.26 26.58
N THR A 254 -10.17 -17.57 26.47
CA THR A 254 -8.84 -18.22 26.31
C THR A 254 -8.14 -17.80 25.02
N ALA A 255 -8.87 -17.70 23.90
CA ALA A 255 -8.33 -17.22 22.63
C ALA A 255 -7.88 -15.75 22.71
N ARG A 256 -8.61 -14.89 23.46
CA ARG A 256 -8.21 -13.50 23.69
C ARG A 256 -6.88 -13.41 24.45
N VAL A 257 -6.72 -14.24 25.49
CA VAL A 257 -5.46 -14.36 26.26
C VAL A 257 -4.30 -14.76 25.34
N ASP A 258 -4.48 -15.76 24.48
CA ASP A 258 -3.43 -16.22 23.57
C ASP A 258 -3.04 -15.15 22.54
N ILE A 259 -4.02 -14.48 21.92
CA ILE A 259 -3.79 -13.38 20.97
C ILE A 259 -3.05 -12.21 21.64
N LEU A 260 -3.45 -11.82 22.86
CA LEU A 260 -2.77 -10.77 23.62
C LEU A 260 -1.33 -11.17 23.97
N LYS A 261 -1.07 -12.43 24.34
CA LYS A 261 0.29 -12.93 24.61
C LYS A 261 1.18 -12.89 23.36
N ILE A 262 0.66 -13.27 22.20
CA ILE A 262 1.39 -13.22 20.92
C ILE A 262 1.77 -11.78 20.58
N HIS A 263 0.83 -10.83 20.61
CA HIS A 263 1.14 -9.44 20.28
C HIS A 263 1.99 -8.73 21.35
N ALA A 264 1.81 -9.04 22.64
CA ALA A 264 2.64 -8.52 23.72
C ALA A 264 4.06 -9.11 23.75
N SER A 265 4.34 -10.22 23.06
CA SER A 265 5.70 -10.77 22.93
C SER A 265 6.65 -9.84 22.17
N LYS A 266 6.10 -9.00 21.27
CA LYS A 266 6.86 -8.03 20.46
C LYS A 266 7.11 -6.70 21.18
N LEU A 267 6.65 -6.54 22.43
CA LEU A 267 6.75 -5.31 23.22
C LEU A 267 7.71 -5.46 24.40
N ALA A 268 8.48 -4.40 24.69
CA ALA A 268 9.23 -4.26 25.92
C ALA A 268 8.26 -4.04 27.09
N LYS A 269 8.19 -5.01 28.01
CA LYS A 269 7.28 -5.03 29.17
C LYS A 269 8.05 -5.10 30.47
N HIS A 270 7.51 -4.46 31.51
CA HIS A 270 8.08 -4.48 32.86
C HIS A 270 7.02 -4.87 33.89
N GLY A 271 7.33 -5.86 34.72
CA GLY A 271 6.36 -6.51 35.62
C GLY A 271 5.59 -7.65 34.94
N ASP A 272 4.90 -8.44 35.78
CA ASP A 272 3.94 -9.45 35.30
C ASP A 272 2.61 -8.77 34.96
N ILE A 273 2.08 -9.07 33.77
CA ILE A 273 0.82 -8.52 33.27
C ILE A 273 -0.25 -9.61 33.36
N ASP A 274 -1.36 -9.33 34.05
CA ASP A 274 -2.50 -10.24 34.11
C ASP A 274 -3.33 -10.17 32.81
N TYR A 275 -3.00 -11.07 31.88
CA TYR A 275 -3.75 -11.21 30.63
C TYR A 275 -5.17 -11.77 30.83
N ASP A 276 -5.45 -12.48 31.92
CA ASP A 276 -6.78 -13.04 32.20
C ASP A 276 -7.74 -11.93 32.67
N ALA A 277 -7.24 -10.96 33.46
CA ALA A 277 -7.98 -9.74 33.78
C ALA A 277 -8.29 -8.89 32.53
N LEU A 278 -7.31 -8.72 31.63
CA LEU A 278 -7.50 -7.99 30.37
C LEU A 278 -8.46 -8.71 29.42
N ALA A 279 -8.44 -10.04 29.37
CA ALA A 279 -9.36 -10.83 28.55
C ALA A 279 -10.83 -10.71 29.01
N LYS A 280 -11.08 -10.59 30.31
CA LYS A 280 -12.43 -10.36 30.88
C LYS A 280 -12.96 -8.95 30.62
N LEU A 281 -12.07 -7.96 30.47
CA LEU A 281 -12.47 -6.58 30.15
C LEU A 281 -12.66 -6.34 28.64
N SER A 282 -12.22 -7.27 27.79
CA SER A 282 -12.27 -7.19 26.33
C SER A 282 -13.36 -8.09 25.71
N ASP A 283 -14.53 -8.16 26.36
CA ASP A 283 -15.67 -8.92 25.85
C ASP A 283 -16.16 -8.41 24.48
N GLY A 284 -16.33 -9.34 23.53
CA GLY A 284 -16.74 -9.03 22.16
C GLY A 284 -15.66 -8.36 21.29
N PHE A 285 -14.40 -8.33 21.72
CA PHE A 285 -13.29 -7.78 20.94
C PHE A 285 -12.85 -8.76 19.84
N ASN A 286 -12.58 -8.24 18.63
CA ASN A 286 -12.02 -9.04 17.54
C ASN A 286 -10.47 -9.09 17.66
N GLY A 287 -9.81 -9.92 16.86
CA GLY A 287 -8.34 -10.06 16.91
C GLY A 287 -7.57 -8.77 16.60
N ALA A 288 -8.10 -7.88 15.75
CA ALA A 288 -7.51 -6.57 15.46
C ALA A 288 -7.69 -5.59 16.64
N ASP A 289 -8.83 -5.62 17.34
CA ASP A 289 -9.05 -4.83 18.56
C ASP A 289 -8.02 -5.21 19.64
N LEU A 290 -7.74 -6.52 19.80
CA LEU A 290 -6.73 -7.04 20.74
C LEU A 290 -5.30 -6.63 20.35
N ARG A 291 -4.98 -6.64 19.05
CA ARG A 291 -3.71 -6.08 18.54
C ARG A 291 -3.62 -4.57 18.81
N ASN A 292 -4.71 -3.84 18.62
CA ASN A 292 -4.77 -2.40 18.86
C ASN A 292 -4.61 -2.04 20.36
N ILE A 293 -5.08 -2.89 21.28
CA ILE A 293 -4.80 -2.74 22.72
C ILE A 293 -3.28 -2.70 22.97
N CYS A 294 -2.51 -3.61 22.36
CA CYS A 294 -1.05 -3.62 22.49
C CYS A 294 -0.40 -2.33 21.93
N THR A 295 -0.87 -1.84 20.78
CA THR A 295 -0.36 -0.59 20.18
C THR A 295 -0.71 0.65 21.02
N GLU A 296 -1.94 0.75 21.53
CA GLU A 296 -2.37 1.84 22.40
C GLU A 296 -1.63 1.82 23.75
N ALA A 297 -1.40 0.65 24.34
CA ALA A 297 -0.60 0.53 25.57
C ALA A 297 0.85 1.02 25.34
N GLY A 298 1.45 0.72 24.18
CA GLY A 298 2.73 1.29 23.77
C GLY A 298 2.69 2.82 23.61
N MET A 299 1.63 3.37 23.02
CA MET A 299 1.43 4.82 22.91
C MET A 299 1.27 5.51 24.28
N PHE A 300 0.63 4.87 25.27
CA PHE A 300 0.56 5.40 26.63
C PHE A 300 1.92 5.40 27.34
N ALA A 301 2.75 4.37 27.12
CA ALA A 301 4.12 4.35 27.63
C ALA A 301 4.98 5.49 27.03
N ILE A 302 4.92 5.69 25.71
CA ILE A 302 5.63 6.78 25.01
C ILE A 302 5.18 8.16 25.52
N ARG A 303 3.87 8.39 25.71
CA ARG A 303 3.34 9.64 26.27
C ARG A 303 3.75 9.90 27.73
N ALA A 304 4.15 8.85 28.44
CA ALA A 304 4.67 8.92 29.80
C ALA A 304 6.20 8.89 29.86
N GLU A 305 6.88 9.08 28.72
CA GLU A 305 8.35 9.06 28.58
C GLU A 305 8.99 7.76 29.11
N ARG A 306 8.32 6.61 28.87
CA ARG A 306 8.78 5.27 29.28
C ARG A 306 9.06 4.38 28.07
N ASP A 307 10.23 3.73 28.08
CA ASP A 307 10.65 2.72 27.09
C ASP A 307 10.02 1.33 27.30
N TYR A 308 9.13 1.19 28.30
CA TYR A 308 8.48 -0.07 28.65
C TYR A 308 7.01 0.12 29.03
N VAL A 309 6.21 -0.89 28.70
CA VAL A 309 4.77 -0.94 29.00
C VAL A 309 4.51 -1.61 30.35
N ILE A 310 3.57 -1.06 31.13
CA ILE A 310 3.09 -1.62 32.41
C ILE A 310 1.61 -2.01 32.31
N GLU A 311 1.12 -2.81 33.27
CA GLU A 311 -0.28 -3.26 33.32
C GLU A 311 -1.31 -2.12 33.27
N GLU A 312 -1.04 -0.98 33.93
CA GLU A 312 -1.94 0.18 33.90
C GLU A 312 -2.17 0.73 32.48
N ASP A 313 -1.16 0.66 31.60
CA ASP A 313 -1.28 1.18 30.23
C ASP A 313 -2.19 0.29 29.39
N PHE A 314 -2.13 -1.03 29.59
CA PHE A 314 -3.07 -1.98 29.02
C PHE A 314 -4.49 -1.74 29.53
N MET A 315 -4.67 -1.53 30.84
CA MET A 315 -5.98 -1.21 31.44
C MET A 315 -6.58 0.09 30.89
N LYS A 316 -5.76 1.12 30.62
CA LYS A 316 -6.18 2.37 29.97
C LYS A 316 -6.55 2.15 28.51
N ALA A 317 -5.76 1.37 27.78
CA ALA A 317 -6.00 1.01 26.37
C ALA A 317 -7.32 0.25 26.16
N VAL A 318 -7.60 -0.78 26.98
CA VAL A 318 -8.85 -1.55 26.91
C VAL A 318 -10.07 -0.65 27.13
N ARG A 319 -10.04 0.24 28.15
CA ARG A 319 -11.15 1.16 28.42
C ARG A 319 -11.40 2.13 27.27
N LYS A 320 -10.34 2.74 26.73
CA LYS A 320 -10.41 3.66 25.58
C LYS A 320 -11.09 2.99 24.37
N LEU A 321 -10.71 1.75 24.05
CA LEU A 321 -11.25 1.00 22.91
C LEU A 321 -12.67 0.47 23.18
N ALA A 322 -13.01 0.14 24.43
CA ALA A 322 -14.38 -0.21 24.81
C ALA A 322 -15.33 0.99 24.68
N GLU A 323 -14.87 2.19 25.04
CA GLU A 323 -15.63 3.43 24.89
C GLU A 323 -15.86 3.80 23.42
N SER A 324 -14.82 3.75 22.56
CA SER A 324 -14.99 4.03 21.12
C SER A 324 -15.95 3.05 20.45
N LYS A 325 -15.79 1.74 20.72
CA LYS A 325 -16.65 0.70 20.17
C LYS A 325 -18.11 0.81 20.63
N LYS A 326 -18.35 1.32 21.84
CA LYS A 326 -19.71 1.56 22.36
C LYS A 326 -20.39 2.74 21.64
N LEU A 327 -19.64 3.76 21.23
CA LEU A 327 -20.14 4.87 20.42
C LEU A 327 -20.45 4.39 18.99
N GLU A 328 -19.54 3.67 18.36
CA GLU A 328 -19.73 3.07 17.02
C GLU A 328 -20.91 2.08 16.96
N GLY A 329 -21.16 1.33 18.05
CA GLY A 329 -22.27 0.41 18.15
C GLY A 329 -23.65 1.08 18.28
N GLN A 330 -23.72 2.34 18.68
CA GLN A 330 -24.99 3.08 18.78
C GLN A 330 -25.46 3.62 17.42
N ASP A 331 -24.55 4.02 16.54
CA ASP A 331 -24.90 4.42 15.16
C ASP A 331 -25.36 3.24 14.29
N LYS A 332 -24.86 2.02 14.55
CA LYS A 332 -25.21 0.81 13.78
C LYS A 332 -26.55 0.18 14.17
N GLY A 333 -27.14 0.58 15.29
CA GLY A 333 -28.42 0.04 15.77
C GLY A 333 -29.66 0.43 14.95
N ALA A 334 -29.49 1.19 13.85
CA ALA A 334 -30.57 1.67 13.00
C ALA A 334 -30.80 0.86 11.71
N GLU A 335 -29.88 -0.03 11.31
CA GLU A 335 -29.93 -0.71 9.99
C GLU A 335 -30.24 -2.22 10.03
N GLU A 336 -30.34 -2.87 11.20
CA GLU A 336 -30.67 -4.31 11.29
C GLU A 336 -32.09 -4.57 11.82
N GLY A 337 -33.06 -4.58 10.89
CA GLY A 337 -34.45 -4.99 11.13
C GLY A 337 -35.24 -5.07 9.82
N GLY A 338 -35.44 -6.28 9.30
CA GLY A 338 -35.92 -6.51 7.93
C GLY A 338 -37.38 -6.14 7.64
N ASP A 339 -37.68 -5.94 6.35
CA ASP A 339 -38.99 -5.96 5.68
C ASP A 339 -40.19 -5.31 6.40
N VAL A 340 -39.94 -4.19 7.08
CA VAL A 340 -40.99 -3.25 7.49
C VAL A 340 -40.64 -1.88 6.95
N ALA A 341 -41.43 -1.41 5.98
CA ALA A 341 -41.28 -0.07 5.43
C ALA A 341 -41.20 0.97 6.58
N PRO A 342 -40.21 1.89 6.57
CA PRO A 342 -39.98 2.80 7.68
C PRO A 342 -41.24 3.65 7.91
N LYS A 343 -41.84 3.53 9.10
CA LYS A 343 -43.06 4.25 9.43
C LYS A 343 -42.81 5.76 9.24
N PRO A 344 -43.64 6.49 8.48
CA PRO A 344 -43.47 7.92 8.33
C PRO A 344 -43.56 8.59 9.70
N ARG A 345 -42.64 9.52 9.98
CA ARG A 345 -42.67 10.32 11.23
C ARG A 345 -44.03 11.05 11.28
N PRO A 346 -44.87 10.83 12.33
CA PRO A 346 -46.25 11.33 12.34
C PRO A 346 -46.42 12.85 12.30
N ASP A 347 -45.34 13.60 12.56
CA ASP A 347 -45.37 15.03 12.85
C ASP A 347 -45.13 15.95 11.63
N LEU A 348 -44.98 15.40 10.42
CA LEU A 348 -44.71 16.20 9.22
C LEU A 348 -46.00 16.54 8.43
N PRO A 349 -46.18 17.81 8.01
CA PRO A 349 -47.32 18.20 7.17
C PRO A 349 -47.36 17.44 5.83
N PRO A 350 -48.55 17.17 5.26
CA PRO A 350 -48.68 16.55 3.94
C PRO A 350 -47.97 17.38 2.86
N ASP A 351 -47.41 16.70 1.88
CA ASP A 351 -46.51 17.26 0.87
C ASP A 351 -47.12 17.17 -0.54
N ASP A 352 -48.35 17.62 -0.70
CA ASP A 352 -49.09 17.53 -1.97
C ASP A 352 -48.51 18.42 -3.10
N SER A 353 -47.41 19.14 -2.84
CA SER A 353 -46.77 20.05 -3.81
C SER A 353 -45.25 20.17 -3.63
N LEU A 354 -44.55 20.37 -4.76
CA LEU A 354 -43.13 20.68 -4.82
C LEU A 354 -42.83 21.95 -4.00
N ARG A 355 -41.91 21.85 -3.02
CA ARG A 355 -41.44 23.02 -2.26
C ARG A 355 -40.02 23.38 -2.67
N VAL A 356 -39.84 24.59 -3.19
CA VAL A 356 -38.56 25.15 -3.62
C VAL A 356 -38.12 26.21 -2.61
N GLY A 357 -37.10 25.90 -1.80
CA GLY A 357 -36.55 26.82 -0.81
C GLY A 357 -35.15 27.30 -1.20
N VAL A 358 -34.93 28.61 -1.32
CA VAL A 358 -33.59 29.15 -1.60
C VAL A 358 -32.74 29.11 -0.32
N LYS A 359 -31.69 28.28 -0.31
CA LYS A 359 -30.71 28.21 0.80
C LYS A 359 -29.66 29.32 0.72
N ARG A 360 -29.16 29.58 -0.49
CA ARG A 360 -28.12 30.58 -0.75
C ARG A 360 -28.43 31.25 -2.09
N ARG A 361 -28.64 32.57 -2.09
CA ARG A 361 -28.75 33.35 -3.33
C ARG A 361 -27.38 33.51 -3.99
N ALA A 362 -27.35 33.72 -5.30
CA ALA A 362 -26.13 34.08 -6.01
C ALA A 362 -25.50 35.37 -5.45
N LYS A 363 -24.17 35.47 -5.50
CA LYS A 363 -23.39 36.59 -4.95
C LYS A 363 -23.49 37.87 -5.79
N THR A 364 -23.85 37.71 -7.06
CA THR A 364 -23.99 38.75 -8.09
C THR A 364 -25.44 38.75 -8.58
N PRO A 365 -26.02 39.91 -8.95
CA PRO A 365 -27.21 39.93 -9.79
C PRO A 365 -26.97 39.09 -11.05
N CYS A 366 -28.00 38.38 -11.49
CA CYS A 366 -27.92 37.37 -12.52
C CYS A 366 -28.86 37.79 -13.65
N ASP A 367 -28.27 38.20 -14.77
CA ASP A 367 -29.02 38.71 -15.92
C ASP A 367 -29.64 37.57 -16.75
N GLU A 368 -29.09 36.36 -16.66
CA GLU A 368 -29.57 35.17 -17.36
C GLU A 368 -29.79 33.98 -16.40
N PRO A 369 -31.03 33.77 -15.92
CA PRO A 369 -31.37 32.58 -15.14
C PRO A 369 -31.64 31.38 -16.07
N ALA A 370 -31.47 30.16 -15.54
CA ALA A 370 -31.64 28.91 -16.29
C ALA A 370 -33.06 28.76 -16.88
N LYS A 371 -33.15 28.52 -18.18
CA LYS A 371 -34.38 28.39 -18.97
C LYS A 371 -34.59 26.94 -19.42
N ASP A 372 -35.80 26.67 -19.89
CA ASP A 372 -36.14 25.41 -20.54
C ASP A 372 -35.31 25.26 -21.84
N GLY A 373 -34.64 24.12 -22.01
CA GLY A 373 -33.71 23.85 -23.11
C GLY A 373 -32.21 24.02 -22.79
N ASP A 374 -31.83 24.68 -21.67
CA ASP A 374 -30.43 24.88 -21.31
C ASP A 374 -29.74 23.58 -20.81
N ALA A 375 -28.46 23.42 -21.14
CA ALA A 375 -27.59 22.40 -20.57
C ALA A 375 -26.90 22.95 -19.31
N VAL A 376 -27.21 22.39 -18.15
CA VAL A 376 -26.71 22.87 -16.84
C VAL A 376 -25.83 21.85 -16.13
N LEU A 377 -24.81 22.35 -15.44
CA LEU A 377 -23.93 21.56 -14.56
C LEU A 377 -24.30 21.83 -13.11
N VAL A 378 -24.62 20.78 -12.35
CA VAL A 378 -25.05 20.91 -10.95
C VAL A 378 -24.32 19.95 -10.00
N HIS A 379 -24.09 20.41 -8.76
CA HIS A 379 -23.80 19.53 -7.64
C HIS A 379 -25.06 19.32 -6.81
N TYR A 380 -25.29 18.09 -6.37
CA TYR A 380 -26.44 17.76 -5.53
C TYR A 380 -26.09 16.80 -4.40
N THR A 381 -26.91 16.84 -3.36
CA THR A 381 -27.00 15.80 -2.34
C THR A 381 -28.48 15.52 -2.05
N GLY A 382 -28.87 14.25 -1.98
CA GLY A 382 -30.25 13.79 -1.83
C GLY A 382 -30.46 12.97 -0.56
N TRP A 383 -31.57 13.23 0.13
CA TRP A 383 -32.01 12.54 1.34
C TRP A 383 -33.47 12.09 1.27
N LEU A 384 -33.80 10.99 1.93
CA LEU A 384 -35.19 10.57 2.17
C LEU A 384 -35.82 11.46 3.25
N ARG A 385 -36.98 12.07 3.02
CA ARG A 385 -37.61 12.93 4.03
C ARG A 385 -38.05 12.18 5.29
N ALA A 386 -38.44 10.91 5.16
CA ALA A 386 -38.95 10.10 6.27
C ALA A 386 -37.85 9.73 7.28
N THR A 387 -36.68 9.28 6.80
CA THR A 387 -35.59 8.79 7.65
C THR A 387 -34.45 9.79 7.82
N ALA A 388 -34.31 10.76 6.90
CA ALA A 388 -33.18 11.67 6.73
C ALA A 388 -31.88 10.99 6.21
N ASP A 389 -31.98 9.77 5.70
CA ASP A 389 -30.83 9.04 5.16
C ASP A 389 -30.39 9.63 3.82
N LYS A 390 -29.08 9.79 3.64
CA LYS A 390 -28.47 10.26 2.39
C LYS A 390 -28.36 9.09 1.40
N PHE A 391 -29.17 9.09 0.35
CA PHE A 391 -29.14 8.01 -0.65
C PHE A 391 -28.12 8.26 -1.76
N ASP A 392 -27.87 9.52 -2.14
CA ASP A 392 -26.96 9.89 -3.24
C ASP A 392 -26.36 11.31 -3.09
N SER A 393 -25.18 11.54 -3.68
CA SER A 393 -24.43 12.80 -3.65
C SER A 393 -23.41 12.87 -4.79
N SER A 394 -23.53 13.87 -5.66
CA SER A 394 -22.54 14.14 -6.71
C SER A 394 -21.19 14.59 -6.14
N ARG A 395 -21.18 15.25 -4.96
CA ARG A 395 -19.93 15.67 -4.28
C ARG A 395 -19.10 14.48 -3.80
N ASP A 396 -19.75 13.40 -3.39
CA ASP A 396 -19.07 12.19 -2.90
C ASP A 396 -18.32 11.49 -4.05
N ARG A 397 -18.84 11.61 -5.29
CA ARG A 397 -18.18 11.14 -6.52
C ARG A 397 -17.14 12.12 -7.09
N LYS A 398 -17.08 13.36 -6.58
CA LYS A 398 -16.25 14.48 -7.10
C LYS A 398 -16.56 14.89 -8.55
N GLU A 399 -17.68 14.47 -9.11
CA GLU A 399 -18.06 14.72 -10.51
C GLU A 399 -19.37 15.54 -10.56
N PRO A 400 -19.40 16.68 -11.28
CA PRO A 400 -20.62 17.47 -11.45
C PRO A 400 -21.59 16.77 -12.41
N PHE A 401 -22.89 16.86 -12.14
CA PHE A 401 -23.91 16.22 -12.96
C PHE A 401 -24.39 17.17 -14.06
N LYS A 402 -24.21 16.79 -15.33
CA LYS A 402 -24.69 17.52 -16.52
C LYS A 402 -26.11 17.04 -16.86
N LEU A 403 -27.07 17.97 -16.94
CA LEU A 403 -28.43 17.69 -17.41
C LEU A 403 -28.92 18.77 -18.38
N SER A 404 -29.85 18.40 -19.28
CA SER A 404 -30.54 19.34 -20.15
C SER A 404 -31.96 19.55 -19.66
N LEU A 405 -32.33 20.80 -19.38
CA LEU A 405 -33.66 21.16 -18.88
C LEU A 405 -34.73 20.99 -19.97
N GLY A 406 -35.90 20.44 -19.62
CA GLY A 406 -37.04 20.27 -20.53
C GLY A 406 -37.04 19.00 -21.38
N GLN A 407 -36.02 18.15 -21.27
CA GLN A 407 -35.90 16.93 -22.07
C GLN A 407 -36.48 15.67 -21.41
N GLY A 408 -37.00 15.75 -20.17
CA GLY A 408 -37.55 14.59 -19.46
C GLY A 408 -36.50 13.55 -19.01
N MET A 409 -35.21 13.92 -19.07
CA MET A 409 -34.08 13.05 -18.70
C MET A 409 -33.88 12.92 -17.18
N VAL A 410 -34.58 13.73 -16.38
CA VAL A 410 -34.53 13.73 -14.91
C VAL A 410 -35.95 13.78 -14.34
N ILE A 411 -36.09 13.53 -13.02
CA ILE A 411 -37.39 13.60 -12.35
C ILE A 411 -38.01 15.01 -12.47
N LYS A 412 -39.34 15.09 -12.65
CA LYS A 412 -40.06 16.36 -12.91
C LYS A 412 -39.85 17.43 -11.84
N GLY A 413 -39.66 17.01 -10.58
CA GLY A 413 -39.36 17.93 -9.48
C GLY A 413 -37.99 18.61 -9.59
N TRP A 414 -37.04 18.05 -10.35
CA TRP A 414 -35.78 18.70 -10.69
C TRP A 414 -35.96 19.74 -11.80
N GLU A 415 -36.66 19.39 -12.89
CA GLU A 415 -36.94 20.33 -14.00
C GLU A 415 -37.64 21.59 -13.48
N LEU A 416 -38.70 21.42 -12.69
CA LEU A 416 -39.46 22.52 -12.07
C LEU A 416 -38.68 23.27 -10.97
N GLY A 417 -37.71 22.63 -10.32
CA GLY A 417 -36.96 23.20 -9.20
C GLY A 417 -35.74 24.02 -9.61
N ILE A 418 -35.06 23.58 -10.68
CA ILE A 418 -33.85 24.20 -11.23
C ILE A 418 -34.23 25.35 -12.19
N LEU A 419 -35.41 25.34 -12.80
CA LEU A 419 -35.90 26.43 -13.62
C LEU A 419 -35.81 27.78 -12.87
N GLY A 420 -35.22 28.77 -13.53
CA GLY A 420 -34.96 30.08 -12.95
C GLY A 420 -33.85 30.12 -11.88
N MET A 421 -33.01 29.08 -11.73
CA MET A 421 -31.78 29.15 -10.91
C MET A 421 -30.70 29.99 -11.58
N CYS A 422 -29.85 30.60 -10.75
CA CYS A 422 -28.65 31.30 -11.20
C CYS A 422 -27.37 30.59 -10.77
N PRO A 423 -26.25 30.73 -11.52
CA PRO A 423 -24.95 30.18 -11.14
C PRO A 423 -24.54 30.56 -9.70
N GLY A 424 -24.09 29.57 -8.93
CA GLY A 424 -23.75 29.70 -7.51
C GLY A 424 -24.95 29.75 -6.54
N GLU A 425 -26.20 29.72 -7.01
CA GLU A 425 -27.39 29.58 -6.17
C GLU A 425 -27.49 28.14 -5.61
N ILE A 426 -27.89 28.01 -4.34
CA ILE A 426 -28.26 26.72 -3.74
C ILE A 426 -29.74 26.71 -3.41
N ARG A 427 -30.48 25.74 -3.94
CA ARG A 427 -31.89 25.48 -3.63
C ARG A 427 -32.07 24.14 -2.93
N ARG A 428 -32.97 24.13 -1.95
CA ARG A 428 -33.53 22.93 -1.34
C ARG A 428 -34.85 22.60 -2.04
N LEU A 429 -34.89 21.48 -2.75
CA LEU A 429 -36.08 20.95 -3.41
C LEU A 429 -36.68 19.86 -2.54
N THR A 430 -37.95 20.00 -2.17
CA THR A 430 -38.74 18.93 -1.54
C THR A 430 -39.71 18.39 -2.57
N ILE A 431 -39.46 17.19 -3.06
CA ILE A 431 -40.11 16.59 -4.22
C ILE A 431 -41.03 15.46 -3.74
N PRO A 432 -42.36 15.56 -3.91
CA PRO A 432 -43.27 14.46 -3.62
C PRO A 432 -43.09 13.31 -4.61
N SER A 433 -43.59 12.12 -4.26
CA SER A 433 -43.52 10.90 -5.06
C SER A 433 -43.93 11.12 -6.53
N ASP A 434 -45.03 11.84 -6.75
CA ASP A 434 -45.64 12.06 -8.07
C ASP A 434 -44.77 12.89 -9.04
N LEU A 435 -43.83 13.66 -8.49
CA LEU A 435 -42.83 14.44 -9.22
C LEU A 435 -41.42 13.82 -9.13
N GLY A 436 -41.30 12.70 -8.43
CA GLY A 436 -40.10 11.88 -8.26
C GLY A 436 -40.23 10.55 -9.01
N TYR A 437 -40.22 9.44 -8.25
CA TYR A 437 -40.25 8.06 -8.78
C TYR A 437 -41.60 7.32 -8.57
N GLY A 438 -42.64 8.02 -8.09
CA GLY A 438 -43.99 7.48 -7.88
C GLY A 438 -44.04 6.25 -6.97
N GLU A 439 -45.04 5.39 -7.21
CA GLU A 439 -45.26 4.15 -6.45
C GLU A 439 -44.15 3.10 -6.62
N HIS A 440 -43.35 3.20 -7.69
CA HIS A 440 -42.37 2.16 -8.05
C HIS A 440 -41.00 2.34 -7.38
N GLY A 441 -40.66 3.56 -6.94
CA GLY A 441 -39.36 3.85 -6.33
C GLY A 441 -38.20 3.78 -7.34
N SER A 442 -36.96 3.73 -6.84
CA SER A 442 -35.77 3.64 -7.70
C SER A 442 -34.60 2.95 -7.00
N GLY A 443 -34.25 1.76 -7.49
CA GLY A 443 -33.22 0.90 -6.89
C GLY A 443 -33.57 0.44 -5.47
N GLU A 444 -32.57 -0.06 -4.75
CA GLU A 444 -32.74 -0.55 -3.37
C GLU A 444 -32.87 0.58 -2.33
N LYS A 445 -32.40 1.79 -2.67
CA LYS A 445 -32.26 2.92 -1.73
C LYS A 445 -33.45 3.89 -1.70
N ILE A 446 -34.32 3.89 -2.72
CA ILE A 446 -35.47 4.80 -2.80
C ILE A 446 -36.75 3.98 -2.85
N PRO A 447 -37.48 3.83 -1.73
CA PRO A 447 -38.75 3.10 -1.72
C PRO A 447 -39.84 3.85 -2.49
N GLY A 448 -40.83 3.11 -2.97
CA GLY A 448 -42.04 3.66 -3.59
C GLY A 448 -42.77 4.64 -2.67
N ASN A 449 -43.39 5.66 -3.26
CA ASN A 449 -44.09 6.74 -2.56
C ASN A 449 -43.24 7.58 -1.58
N ALA A 450 -41.91 7.57 -1.71
CA ALA A 450 -41.02 8.40 -0.90
C ALA A 450 -41.03 9.87 -1.34
N THR A 451 -41.10 10.79 -0.36
CA THR A 451 -40.78 12.22 -0.57
C THR A 451 -39.28 12.44 -0.45
N LEU A 452 -38.68 13.04 -1.47
CA LEU A 452 -37.25 13.28 -1.56
C LEU A 452 -36.91 14.73 -1.18
N VAL A 453 -35.78 14.93 -0.52
CA VAL A 453 -35.19 16.25 -0.28
C VAL A 453 -33.85 16.32 -0.98
N PHE A 454 -33.68 17.27 -1.90
CA PHE A 454 -32.39 17.55 -2.53
C PHE A 454 -31.91 18.94 -2.12
N ASP A 455 -30.61 19.08 -1.87
CA ASP A 455 -29.93 20.37 -1.94
C ASP A 455 -29.12 20.41 -3.24
N VAL A 456 -29.49 21.30 -4.16
CA VAL A 456 -28.90 21.45 -5.50
C VAL A 456 -28.17 22.79 -5.60
N GLU A 457 -26.93 22.78 -6.06
CA GLU A 457 -26.09 23.93 -6.39
C GLU A 457 -25.88 23.99 -7.90
N LEU A 458 -26.29 25.09 -8.54
CA LEU A 458 -26.03 25.32 -9.97
C LEU A 458 -24.61 25.86 -10.15
N ILE A 459 -23.81 25.23 -11.01
CA ILE A 459 -22.41 25.60 -11.27
C ILE A 459 -22.35 26.53 -12.48
N SER A 460 -22.85 26.07 -13.63
CA SER A 460 -22.86 26.82 -14.89
C SER A 460 -24.04 26.40 -15.78
N ILE A 461 -24.34 27.27 -16.75
CA ILE A 461 -25.38 27.14 -17.77
C ILE A 461 -24.68 27.22 -19.13
N ASN A 462 -25.02 26.32 -20.05
CA ASN A 462 -24.47 26.18 -21.40
C ASN A 462 -22.93 26.27 -21.43
N PRO A 463 -22.22 25.25 -20.90
CA PRO A 463 -20.79 25.08 -21.18
C PRO A 463 -20.63 24.74 -22.66
N GLU A 464 -20.42 25.77 -23.50
CA GLU A 464 -19.85 25.59 -24.84
C GLU A 464 -18.42 25.05 -24.72
N ASP A 465 -17.99 24.34 -25.76
CA ASP A 465 -16.81 23.49 -25.74
C ASP A 465 -15.53 24.30 -25.48
N VAL A 466 -15.01 24.20 -24.25
CA VAL A 466 -13.59 24.48 -23.98
C VAL A 466 -12.85 23.24 -24.46
N GLU A 467 -12.10 23.40 -25.54
CA GLU A 467 -11.18 22.37 -26.04
C GLU A 467 -10.26 21.93 -24.89
N GLU A 468 -9.94 20.63 -24.84
CA GLU A 468 -8.98 20.11 -23.86
C GLU A 468 -7.60 20.70 -24.18
N GLU A 469 -7.22 21.78 -23.50
CA GLU A 469 -5.84 22.26 -23.49
C GLU A 469 -4.99 21.22 -22.72
N ASP A 470 -4.34 20.34 -23.48
CA ASP A 470 -3.25 19.50 -23.02
C ASP A 470 -2.14 20.40 -22.46
N ASP A 471 -1.91 20.37 -21.14
CA ASP A 471 -0.78 21.01 -20.46
C ASP A 471 0.55 20.28 -20.83
N GLU A 472 1.01 20.41 -22.07
CA GLU A 472 2.38 20.07 -22.49
C GLU A 472 3.27 21.33 -22.60
N ASP A 473 4.41 21.27 -21.89
CA ASP A 473 5.63 22.06 -22.10
C ASP A 473 5.56 23.60 -22.10
N ASP A 474 5.43 24.17 -20.89
CA ASP A 474 5.91 25.51 -20.58
C ASP A 474 7.45 25.51 -20.49
N ASN A 475 8.12 25.64 -21.64
CA ASN A 475 9.58 25.77 -21.74
C ASN A 475 9.98 27.03 -22.54
N ASP A 476 10.93 27.78 -21.99
CA ASP A 476 11.50 29.06 -22.46
C ASP A 476 10.59 30.30 -22.60
N PRO A 477 10.95 31.37 -21.86
CA PRO A 477 10.86 32.73 -22.36
C PRO A 477 12.23 33.37 -22.62
N LEU A 478 12.33 33.91 -23.84
CA LEU A 478 13.10 35.11 -24.21
C LEU A 478 14.61 35.01 -24.47
N PHE A 479 14.91 35.02 -25.78
CA PHE A 479 15.96 35.81 -26.40
C PHE A 479 16.35 37.09 -25.63
N ALA A 480 17.64 37.19 -25.33
CA ALA A 480 18.38 38.45 -25.38
C ALA A 480 19.75 38.17 -26.01
N THR A 481 19.91 38.54 -27.28
CA THR A 481 21.23 38.72 -27.89
C THR A 481 21.81 40.03 -27.40
N ASP A 482 23.09 40.05 -27.02
CA ASP A 482 24.02 41.13 -27.35
C ASP A 482 25.45 40.57 -27.22
N ASP A 483 26.34 41.05 -28.09
CA ASP A 483 27.75 40.66 -28.17
C ASP A 483 28.59 41.28 -27.05
N ASP A 484 29.73 40.66 -26.70
CA ASP A 484 31.00 41.38 -26.46
C ASP A 484 32.18 40.40 -26.27
N GLU A 485 33.37 40.81 -26.75
CA GLU A 485 34.65 40.10 -26.63
C GLU A 485 35.37 40.48 -25.32
N GLU A 486 36.10 39.56 -24.67
CA GLU A 486 37.55 39.70 -24.34
C GLU A 486 38.12 38.58 -23.44
N ASP A 487 39.45 38.48 -23.46
CA ASP A 487 40.32 37.50 -22.81
C ASP A 487 40.34 37.51 -21.26
N GLY A 488 40.87 36.44 -20.64
CA GLY A 488 41.44 36.55 -19.28
C GLY A 488 41.62 35.25 -18.47
N GLU A 489 42.85 34.91 -18.11
CA GLU A 489 43.18 33.83 -17.16
C GLU A 489 42.86 34.21 -15.69
N GLY A 490 42.48 33.26 -14.82
CA GLY A 490 42.47 33.55 -13.37
C GLY A 490 41.86 32.50 -12.42
N LYS A 491 42.72 31.68 -11.81
CA LYS A 491 42.40 30.74 -10.70
C LYS A 491 41.63 31.39 -9.54
N THR A 492 40.71 30.68 -8.88
CA THR A 492 40.92 30.08 -7.52
C THR A 492 39.65 29.42 -6.95
N GLU A 493 39.84 28.52 -5.98
CA GLU A 493 38.78 27.77 -5.29
C GLU A 493 38.08 28.64 -4.22
N ALA A 494 36.76 28.44 -4.01
CA ALA A 494 36.22 27.76 -2.82
C ALA A 494 34.79 28.18 -2.41
N SER A 495 34.07 27.20 -1.85
CA SER A 495 32.97 27.30 -0.88
C SER A 495 31.50 27.47 -1.34
N ALA A 496 30.77 26.36 -1.18
CA ALA A 496 29.55 26.20 -0.38
C ALA A 496 28.15 26.44 -0.99
N SER A 497 27.26 25.47 -0.67
CA SER A 497 25.81 25.38 -0.93
C SER A 497 25.40 25.18 -2.40
N GLY A 498 24.42 24.32 -2.72
CA GLY A 498 23.76 23.32 -1.88
C GLY A 498 22.81 22.44 -2.69
N ILE A 499 23.11 21.15 -2.82
CA ILE A 499 22.26 20.18 -3.55
C ILE A 499 21.71 19.14 -2.57
N SER A 500 20.40 19.19 -2.31
CA SER A 500 19.70 18.23 -1.46
C SER A 500 19.25 17.00 -2.25
N ARG A 501 20.05 15.94 -2.16
CA ARG A 501 19.65 14.52 -2.06
C ARG A 501 18.53 14.01 -2.99
N LYS A 502 18.93 13.22 -3.99
CA LYS A 502 18.17 12.05 -4.44
C LYS A 502 18.15 10.96 -3.36
N SER A 503 17.12 10.12 -3.45
CA SER A 503 16.89 8.87 -2.70
C SER A 503 18.13 7.97 -2.56
N LEU A 504 18.28 7.35 -1.38
CA LEU A 504 19.01 6.10 -1.19
C LEU A 504 18.44 5.37 0.04
N TYR A 505 17.64 4.34 -0.19
CA TYR A 505 17.19 3.40 0.85
C TYR A 505 18.38 2.52 1.28
N CYS A 506 18.66 2.48 2.58
CA CYS A 506 19.66 1.59 3.15
C CYS A 506 18.98 0.38 3.81
N GLY A 507 19.04 -0.77 3.14
CA GLY A 507 18.67 -2.05 3.74
C GLY A 507 19.86 -2.63 4.50
N ILE A 508 19.85 -2.52 5.83
CA ILE A 508 20.85 -3.18 6.68
C ILE A 508 20.44 -4.65 6.83
N ARG A 509 21.25 -5.55 6.26
CA ARG A 509 21.22 -6.99 6.53
C ARG A 509 22.32 -7.27 7.56
N VAL A 510 21.95 -7.87 8.69
CA VAL A 510 22.87 -8.33 9.73
C VAL A 510 23.12 -9.83 9.51
N ASP A 511 24.36 -10.27 9.70
CA ASP A 511 24.82 -11.67 9.61
C ASP A 511 24.21 -12.58 10.70
#